data_AF-A0A060CD78-F1
#
_entry.id   AF-A0A060CD78-F1
#
_cell.length_a   1.000
_cell.length_b   1.000
_cell.length_c   1.000
_cell.angle_alpha   90.00
_cell.angle_beta   90.00
_cell.angle_gamma   90.00
#
_symmetry.space_group_name_H-M   'P 1'
#
loop_
_entity.id
_entity.type
_entity.pdbx_description
1 polymer ?
#
loop_
_entity_poly.entity_id
_entity_poly.type
_entity_poly.pdbx_seq_one_letter_code
_entity_poly.pdbx_strand_id
1 'polypeptide(L)'
;MVDGFDTRFDPADATRANAAYINEQLKAFNDNLELTLGAYNGGEGRMRRLVGSDTSVSFYDPRIYDQLSQETRDYVPAVLAAAWLFLHPDSYNLQFPKIDGAPGSIALKRPASLSELTVCLGQAGGMRDGWFRTLRNLNPKLDPQQEQPVGAVLQVPRSLEHAY
;
A
#
# COMPACT_ATOMS: atom_id res chain seq x y z
N MET A 1 -15.07 -6.76 -14.95
CA MET A 1 -14.73 -5.44 -15.53
C MET A 1 -15.95 -4.56 -15.39
N VAL A 2 -15.88 -3.51 -14.60
CA VAL A 2 -16.91 -2.46 -14.54
C VAL A 2 -16.19 -1.19 -15.03
N ASP A 3 -16.61 -0.64 -16.18
CA ASP A 3 -16.21 0.66 -16.76
C ASP A 3 -14.72 0.94 -17.04
N GLY A 4 -13.96 -0.01 -17.60
CA GLY A 4 -12.64 0.29 -18.19
C GLY A 4 -11.55 0.81 -17.23
N PHE A 5 -11.87 0.94 -15.95
CA PHE A 5 -10.95 1.35 -14.89
C PHE A 5 -10.18 0.13 -14.38
N ASP A 6 -8.86 0.24 -14.39
CA ASP A 6 -7.97 -0.77 -13.85
C ASP A 6 -7.89 -0.64 -12.32
N THR A 7 -8.54 -1.57 -11.63
CA THR A 7 -8.64 -1.61 -10.16
C THR A 7 -7.29 -1.74 -9.45
N ARG A 8 -6.21 -2.06 -10.17
CA ARG A 8 -4.84 -2.00 -9.63
C ARG A 8 -4.43 -0.59 -9.20
N PHE A 9 -5.10 0.44 -9.73
CA PHE A 9 -4.87 1.83 -9.34
C PHE A 9 -5.73 2.30 -8.15
N ASP A 10 -6.70 1.50 -7.72
CA ASP A 10 -7.42 1.73 -6.47
C ASP A 10 -6.62 1.13 -5.30
N PRO A 11 -6.09 1.95 -4.38
CA PRO A 11 -5.29 1.45 -3.27
C PRO A 11 -6.02 0.47 -2.37
N ALA A 12 -7.34 0.61 -2.18
CA ALA A 12 -8.11 -0.28 -1.33
C ALA A 12 -8.34 -1.64 -1.99
N ASP A 13 -8.62 -1.68 -3.30
CA ASP A 13 -8.68 -2.93 -4.06
C ASP A 13 -7.29 -3.60 -4.12
N ALA A 14 -6.23 -2.85 -4.40
CA ALA A 14 -4.86 -3.36 -4.44
C ALA A 14 -4.42 -3.93 -3.09
N THR A 15 -4.71 -3.24 -1.99
CA THR A 15 -4.43 -3.74 -0.63
C THR A 15 -5.21 -5.02 -0.32
N ARG A 16 -6.49 -5.10 -0.69
CA ARG A 16 -7.30 -6.33 -0.50
C ARG A 16 -6.74 -7.50 -1.31
N ALA A 17 -6.35 -7.27 -2.55
CA ALA A 17 -5.72 -8.30 -3.39
C ALA A 17 -4.38 -8.77 -2.79
N ASN A 18 -3.54 -7.85 -2.33
CA ASN A 18 -2.28 -8.20 -1.67
C ASN A 18 -2.50 -9.00 -0.38
N ALA A 19 -3.47 -8.63 0.46
CA ALA A 19 -3.78 -9.38 1.67
C ALA A 19 -4.29 -10.80 1.33
N ALA A 20 -5.13 -10.93 0.31
CA ALA A 20 -5.58 -12.24 -0.18
C ALA A 20 -4.41 -13.10 -0.66
N TYR A 21 -3.48 -12.51 -1.43
CA TYR A 21 -2.27 -13.18 -1.91
C TYR A 21 -1.38 -13.66 -0.75
N ILE A 22 -1.09 -12.80 0.23
CA ILE A 22 -0.29 -13.20 1.40
C ILE A 22 -0.96 -14.37 2.16
N ASN A 23 -2.28 -14.33 2.33
CA ASN A 23 -3.02 -15.42 2.98
C ASN A 23 -2.97 -16.73 2.19
N GLU A 24 -2.98 -16.67 0.86
CA GLU A 24 -2.80 -17.86 0.01
C GLU A 24 -1.40 -18.45 0.21
N GLN A 25 -0.37 -17.61 0.24
CA GLN A 25 1.01 -18.04 0.40
C GLN A 25 1.29 -18.59 1.80
N LEU A 26 0.71 -18.00 2.85
CA LEU A 26 0.77 -18.57 4.20
C LEU A 26 0.23 -20.01 4.21
N LYS A 27 -0.94 -20.25 3.61
CA LYS A 27 -1.48 -21.62 3.48
C LYS A 27 -0.56 -22.54 2.70
N ALA A 28 0.05 -22.04 1.62
CA ALA A 28 0.97 -22.83 0.78
C ALA A 28 2.26 -23.20 1.52
N PHE A 29 2.73 -22.37 2.45
CA PHE A 29 3.95 -22.58 3.23
C PHE A 29 3.70 -22.95 4.69
N ASN A 30 2.53 -23.53 5.01
CA ASN A 30 2.20 -24.02 6.36
C ASN A 30 2.38 -22.93 7.44
N ASP A 31 1.82 -21.75 7.18
CA ASP A 31 1.88 -20.55 8.01
C ASP A 31 3.30 -20.05 8.32
N ASN A 32 4.30 -20.48 7.55
CA ASN A 32 5.66 -19.96 7.62
C ASN A 32 5.74 -18.57 6.97
N LEU A 33 5.86 -17.54 7.81
CA LEU A 33 5.85 -16.15 7.38
C LEU A 33 7.12 -15.79 6.60
N GLU A 34 8.28 -16.29 6.99
CA GLU A 34 9.55 -16.03 6.31
C GLU A 34 9.57 -16.57 4.88
N LEU A 35 9.09 -17.81 4.68
CA LEU A 35 8.94 -18.40 3.35
C LEU A 35 7.91 -17.63 2.51
N THR A 36 6.82 -17.18 3.14
CA THR A 36 5.79 -16.38 2.49
C THR A 36 6.33 -15.03 2.00
N LEU A 37 7.08 -14.32 2.84
CA LEU A 37 7.74 -13.06 2.46
C LEU A 37 8.80 -13.29 1.38
N GLY A 38 9.55 -14.40 1.47
CA GLY A 38 10.47 -14.83 0.43
C GLY A 38 9.77 -15.06 -0.91
N ALA A 39 8.55 -15.61 -0.89
CA ALA A 39 7.77 -15.84 -2.10
C ALA A 39 7.20 -14.56 -2.68
N TYR A 40 6.78 -13.63 -1.82
CA TYR A 40 6.29 -12.32 -2.22
C TYR A 40 7.36 -11.51 -2.97
N ASN A 41 8.60 -11.47 -2.46
CA ASN A 41 9.69 -10.71 -3.12
C ASN A 41 10.45 -11.54 -4.17
N GLY A 42 10.86 -12.76 -3.85
CA GLY A 42 11.70 -13.61 -4.69
C GLY A 42 10.93 -14.46 -5.72
N GLY A 43 9.60 -14.40 -5.69
CA GLY A 43 8.70 -15.11 -6.60
C GLY A 43 8.23 -16.46 -6.06
N GLU A 44 6.91 -16.66 -6.05
CA GLU A 44 6.24 -17.87 -5.56
C GLU A 44 6.77 -19.17 -6.18
N GLY A 45 6.82 -19.25 -7.51
CA GLY A 45 7.25 -20.47 -8.19
C GLY A 45 8.70 -20.86 -7.85
N ARG A 46 9.56 -19.86 -7.63
CA ARG A 46 10.94 -20.09 -7.19
C ARG A 46 10.97 -20.64 -5.78
N MET A 47 10.24 -20.01 -4.85
CA MET A 47 10.19 -20.46 -3.46
C MET A 47 9.58 -21.85 -3.32
N ARG A 48 8.46 -22.13 -3.98
CA ARG A 48 7.86 -23.48 -3.99
C ARG A 48 8.84 -24.55 -4.48
N ARG A 49 9.65 -24.24 -5.50
CA ARG A 49 10.67 -25.17 -6.00
C ARG A 49 11.82 -25.40 -5.00
N LEU A 50 12.26 -24.35 -4.30
CA LEU A 50 13.35 -24.44 -3.32
C LEU A 50 12.90 -25.16 -2.03
N VAL A 51 11.67 -24.88 -1.57
CA VAL A 51 11.06 -25.51 -0.38
C VAL A 51 10.69 -26.97 -0.66
N GLY A 52 10.16 -27.25 -1.85
CA GLY A 52 9.67 -28.58 -2.19
C GLY A 52 8.39 -28.95 -1.43
N SER A 53 8.20 -30.24 -1.17
CA SER A 53 7.01 -30.76 -0.48
C SER A 53 7.07 -30.63 1.05
N ASP A 54 8.26 -30.45 1.61
CA ASP A 54 8.45 -30.26 3.05
C ASP A 54 8.42 -28.77 3.36
N THR A 55 7.25 -28.28 3.78
CA THR A 55 7.03 -26.87 4.14
C THR A 55 7.41 -26.56 5.59
N SER A 56 7.89 -27.55 6.36
CA SER A 56 8.37 -27.33 7.73
C SER A 56 9.80 -26.77 7.79
N VAL A 57 10.47 -26.69 6.64
CA VAL A 57 11.83 -26.15 6.51
C VAL A 57 11.89 -24.66 6.85
N SER A 58 13.05 -24.25 7.35
CA SER A 58 13.32 -22.84 7.64
C SER A 58 13.68 -22.09 6.35
N PHE A 59 13.26 -20.82 6.26
CA PHE A 59 13.78 -19.88 5.24
C PHE A 59 15.31 -19.78 5.27
N TYR A 60 15.91 -19.91 6.46
CA TYR A 60 17.36 -19.84 6.67
C TYR A 60 18.07 -21.18 6.48
N ASP A 61 17.37 -22.23 6.03
CA ASP A 61 18.04 -23.46 5.60
C ASP A 61 18.99 -23.12 4.44
N PRO A 62 20.30 -23.46 4.52
CA PRO A 62 21.27 -23.11 3.48
C PRO A 62 20.86 -23.57 2.08
N ARG A 63 20.12 -24.68 1.96
CA ARG A 63 19.61 -25.19 0.66
C ARG A 63 18.63 -24.23 0.00
N ILE A 64 17.94 -23.41 0.78
CA ILE A 64 17.01 -22.37 0.33
C ILE A 64 17.74 -21.03 0.30
N TYR A 65 18.28 -20.60 1.43
CA TYR A 65 18.83 -19.26 1.64
C TYR A 65 19.94 -18.91 0.66
N ASP A 66 20.89 -19.83 0.41
CA ASP A 66 22.02 -19.58 -0.49
C ASP A 66 21.61 -19.52 -1.97
N GLN A 67 20.41 -20.00 -2.29
CA GLN A 67 19.84 -19.94 -3.63
C GLN A 67 19.04 -18.66 -3.89
N LEU A 68 18.87 -17.77 -2.91
CA LEU A 68 18.11 -16.53 -3.06
C LEU A 68 18.99 -15.35 -3.48
N SER A 69 18.38 -14.36 -4.14
CA SER A 69 19.08 -13.11 -4.43
C SER A 69 19.40 -12.36 -3.12
N GLN A 70 20.41 -11.50 -3.15
CA GLN A 70 20.70 -10.61 -2.02
C GLN A 70 19.47 -9.77 -1.63
N GLU A 71 18.75 -9.25 -2.64
CA GLU A 71 17.52 -8.49 -2.41
C GLU A 71 16.49 -9.26 -1.56
N THR A 72 16.18 -10.52 -1.90
CA THR A 72 15.21 -11.31 -1.14
C THR A 72 15.72 -11.67 0.26
N ARG A 73 17.02 -11.96 0.38
CA ARG A 73 17.66 -12.23 1.68
C ARG A 73 17.61 -11.04 2.62
N ASP A 74 17.69 -9.82 2.09
CA ASP A 74 17.60 -8.58 2.86
C ASP A 74 16.14 -8.16 3.10
N TYR A 75 15.25 -8.41 2.13
CA TYR A 75 13.84 -8.05 2.20
C TYR A 75 13.11 -8.72 3.36
N VAL A 76 13.25 -10.04 3.50
CA VAL A 76 12.53 -10.83 4.53
C VAL A 76 12.80 -10.31 5.95
N PRO A 77 14.06 -10.21 6.44
CA PRO A 77 14.32 -9.69 7.77
C PRO A 77 13.95 -8.21 7.90
N ALA A 78 14.09 -7.39 6.86
CA ALA A 78 13.69 -5.98 6.92
C ALA A 78 12.18 -5.81 7.14
N VAL A 79 11.35 -6.60 6.45
CA VAL A 79 9.89 -6.56 6.62
C VAL A 79 9.48 -7.07 8.00
N LEU A 80 10.09 -8.17 8.48
CA LEU A 80 9.81 -8.68 9.82
C LEU A 80 10.21 -7.68 10.90
N ALA A 81 11.37 -7.04 10.76
CA ALA A 81 11.82 -6.00 11.68
C ALA A 81 10.88 -4.80 11.67
N ALA A 82 10.45 -4.33 10.50
CA ALA A 82 9.47 -3.25 10.40
C ALA A 82 8.15 -3.63 11.08
N ALA A 83 7.61 -4.81 10.78
CA ALA A 83 6.38 -5.31 11.41
C ALA A 83 6.53 -5.38 12.94
N TRP A 84 7.66 -5.88 13.44
CA TRP A 84 7.96 -5.95 14.86
C TRP A 84 7.98 -4.56 15.52
N LEU A 85 8.66 -3.58 14.92
CA LEU A 85 8.67 -2.19 15.42
C LEU A 85 7.26 -1.57 15.43
N PHE A 86 6.45 -1.87 14.42
CA PHE A 86 5.06 -1.42 14.35
C PHE A 86 4.15 -2.07 15.40
N LEU A 87 4.38 -3.35 15.72
CA LEU A 87 3.58 -4.09 16.71
C LEU A 87 4.05 -3.85 18.15
N HIS A 88 5.31 -3.47 18.35
CA HIS A 88 5.91 -3.26 19.67
C HIS A 88 6.55 -1.86 19.84
N PRO A 89 5.86 -0.76 19.46
CA PRO A 89 6.46 0.58 19.44
C PRO A 89 7.00 1.02 20.81
N ASP A 90 6.28 0.70 21.88
CA ASP A 90 6.64 1.09 23.25
C ASP A 90 7.95 0.46 23.72
N SER A 91 8.27 -0.75 23.23
CA SER A 91 9.53 -1.43 23.55
C SER A 91 10.76 -0.71 22.97
N TYR A 92 10.55 0.16 21.99
CA TYR A 92 11.58 0.91 21.29
C TYR A 92 11.42 2.43 21.41
N ASN A 93 10.53 2.89 22.31
CA ASN A 93 10.20 4.31 22.50
C ASN A 93 9.80 5.02 21.18
N LEU A 94 9.09 4.29 20.32
CA LEU A 94 8.56 4.82 19.06
C LEU A 94 7.16 5.40 19.28
N GLN A 95 6.92 6.57 18.72
CA GLN A 95 5.60 7.18 18.68
C GLN A 95 5.17 7.38 17.23
N PHE A 96 4.18 6.62 16.80
CA PHE A 96 3.58 6.82 15.49
C PHE A 96 2.51 7.91 15.54
N PRO A 97 2.46 8.80 14.53
CA PRO A 97 1.41 9.81 14.48
C PRO A 97 0.04 9.13 14.31
N LYS A 98 -0.96 9.64 15.03
CA LYS A 98 -2.36 9.27 14.76
C LYS A 98 -2.80 9.97 13.48
N ILE A 99 -3.01 9.20 12.43
CA ILE A 99 -3.53 9.69 11.16
C ILE A 99 -5.05 9.46 11.15
N ASP A 100 -5.84 10.52 11.07
CA ASP A 100 -7.27 10.39 10.73
C ASP A 100 -7.36 10.08 9.23
N GLY A 101 -7.49 8.80 8.92
CA GLY A 101 -7.62 8.30 7.55
C GLY A 101 -9.03 8.44 6.97
N ALA A 102 -9.97 9.06 7.69
CA ALA A 102 -11.33 9.19 7.20
C ALA A 102 -11.36 10.12 5.98
N PRO A 103 -11.95 9.66 4.85
CA PRO A 103 -12.20 10.54 3.73
C PRO A 103 -13.26 11.58 4.13
N GLY A 104 -13.01 12.81 3.71
CA GLY A 104 -14.00 13.87 3.58
C GLY A 104 -14.38 14.07 2.12
N SER A 105 -15.27 15.02 1.86
CA SER A 105 -15.71 15.35 0.51
C SER A 105 -15.90 16.84 0.29
N ILE A 106 -15.58 17.30 -0.93
CA ILE A 106 -15.84 18.67 -1.37
C ILE A 106 -16.69 18.65 -2.64
N ALA A 107 -17.61 19.62 -2.77
CA ALA A 107 -18.34 19.87 -4.01
C ALA A 107 -17.67 21.02 -4.75
N LEU A 108 -17.30 20.82 -6.01
CA LEU A 108 -16.57 21.83 -6.77
C LEU A 108 -17.39 23.11 -6.99
N LYS A 109 -16.85 24.25 -6.57
CA LYS A 109 -17.44 25.59 -6.79
C LYS A 109 -17.16 26.14 -8.20
N ARG A 110 -16.13 25.62 -8.86
CA ARG A 110 -15.69 25.95 -10.23
C ARG A 110 -15.13 24.69 -10.89
N PRO A 111 -15.13 24.59 -12.24
CA PRO A 111 -14.47 23.48 -12.91
C PRO A 111 -12.99 23.41 -12.51
N ALA A 112 -12.52 22.21 -12.22
CA ALA A 112 -11.12 21.95 -11.85
C ALA A 112 -10.77 20.47 -12.01
N SER A 113 -9.52 20.21 -12.37
CA SER A 113 -8.88 18.89 -12.31
C SER A 113 -8.27 18.61 -10.93
N LEU A 114 -7.90 17.35 -10.65
CA LEU A 114 -7.15 17.02 -9.42
C LEU A 114 -5.78 17.70 -9.37
N SER A 115 -5.15 17.89 -10.53
CA SER A 115 -3.86 18.58 -10.66
C SER A 115 -3.98 20.05 -10.26
N GLU A 116 -4.99 20.75 -10.75
CA GLU A 116 -5.24 22.16 -10.38
C GLU A 116 -5.65 22.30 -8.91
N LEU A 117 -6.48 21.39 -8.40
CA LEU A 117 -6.84 21.40 -6.98
C LEU A 117 -5.64 21.20 -6.08
N THR A 118 -4.67 20.36 -6.49
CA THR A 118 -3.42 20.21 -5.76
C THR A 118 -2.70 21.55 -5.64
N VAL A 119 -2.59 22.30 -6.74
CA VAL A 119 -1.95 23.62 -6.74
C VAL A 119 -2.72 24.60 -5.84
N CYS A 120 -4.05 24.58 -5.89
CA CYS A 120 -4.90 25.45 -5.06
C CYS A 120 -4.79 25.15 -3.57
N LEU A 121 -4.80 23.87 -3.20
CA LEU A 121 -4.71 23.43 -1.81
C LEU A 121 -3.29 23.60 -1.24
N GLY A 122 -2.27 23.61 -2.10
CA GLY A 122 -0.88 23.83 -1.72
C GLY A 122 -0.44 22.89 -0.60
N GLN A 123 -0.09 23.49 0.54
CA GLN A 123 0.31 22.78 1.78
C GLN A 123 -0.73 22.92 2.90
N ALA A 124 -2.00 23.20 2.57
CA ALA A 124 -3.09 23.22 3.53
C ALA A 124 -3.04 21.97 4.41
N GLY A 125 -3.37 22.08 5.70
CA GLY A 125 -3.26 20.96 6.64
C GLY A 125 -1.81 20.53 6.96
N GLY A 126 -0.79 21.30 6.54
CA GLY A 126 0.61 21.06 6.89
C GLY A 126 1.32 20.01 6.03
N MET A 127 0.71 19.54 4.93
CA MET A 127 1.31 18.54 4.06
C MET A 127 2.39 19.17 3.17
N ARG A 128 3.67 18.95 3.53
CA ARG A 128 4.83 19.54 2.85
C ARG A 128 4.97 19.10 1.39
N ASP A 129 4.71 17.83 1.12
CA ASP A 129 4.87 17.22 -0.20
C ASP A 129 3.67 17.46 -1.13
N GLY A 130 2.67 18.20 -0.65
CA GLY A 130 1.44 18.51 -1.40
C GLY A 130 0.47 17.34 -1.55
N TRP A 131 -0.68 17.63 -2.15
CA TRP A 131 -1.85 16.75 -2.07
C TRP A 131 -2.07 15.82 -3.27
N PHE A 132 -1.26 15.91 -4.33
CA PHE A 132 -1.54 15.23 -5.60
C PHE A 132 -1.74 13.72 -5.46
N ARG A 133 -0.78 13.05 -4.82
CA ARG A 133 -0.82 11.59 -4.65
C ARG A 133 -2.04 11.18 -3.82
N THR A 134 -2.34 11.92 -2.77
CA THR A 134 -3.48 11.67 -1.88
C THR A 134 -4.81 11.84 -2.62
N LEU A 135 -4.99 12.95 -3.35
CA LEU A 135 -6.20 13.22 -4.12
C LEU A 135 -6.41 12.18 -5.23
N ARG A 136 -5.35 11.81 -5.95
CA ARG A 136 -5.39 10.75 -6.96
C ARG A 136 -5.79 9.40 -6.34
N ASN A 137 -5.22 9.07 -5.19
CA ASN A 137 -5.51 7.81 -4.49
C ASN A 137 -6.94 7.75 -3.92
N LEU A 138 -7.50 8.90 -3.49
CA LEU A 138 -8.87 8.99 -2.99
C LEU A 138 -9.91 9.03 -4.11
N ASN A 139 -9.51 9.43 -5.32
CA ASN A 139 -10.37 9.50 -6.50
C ASN A 139 -9.79 8.68 -7.66
N PRO A 140 -9.54 7.37 -7.46
CA PRO A 140 -8.71 6.60 -8.39
C PRO A 140 -9.33 6.46 -9.78
N LYS A 141 -10.65 6.61 -9.91
CA LYS A 141 -11.41 6.52 -11.17
C LYS A 141 -11.32 7.76 -12.05
N LEU A 142 -10.78 8.87 -11.55
CA LEU A 142 -10.68 10.13 -12.30
C LEU A 142 -9.31 10.25 -12.98
N ASP A 143 -9.29 10.77 -14.21
CA ASP A 143 -8.06 11.26 -14.80
C ASP A 143 -7.64 12.56 -14.07
N PRO A 144 -6.44 12.61 -13.44
CA PRO A 144 -5.99 13.77 -12.69
C PRO A 144 -5.83 15.06 -13.50
N GLN A 145 -5.72 14.96 -14.83
CA GLN A 145 -5.61 16.11 -15.74
C GLN A 145 -6.98 16.56 -16.27
N GLN A 146 -8.01 15.70 -16.19
CA GLN A 146 -9.33 16.02 -16.72
C GLN A 146 -10.11 16.88 -15.72
N GLU A 147 -10.60 18.03 -16.21
CA GLU A 147 -11.50 18.89 -15.43
C GLU A 147 -12.79 18.18 -15.08
N GLN A 148 -13.22 18.36 -13.84
CA GLN A 148 -14.52 17.95 -13.35
C GLN A 148 -15.45 19.16 -13.29
N PRO A 149 -16.75 19.01 -13.60
CA PRO A 149 -17.68 20.13 -13.64
C PRO A 149 -18.02 20.68 -12.24
N VAL A 150 -18.61 21.88 -12.21
CA VAL A 150 -19.18 22.46 -10.99
C VAL A 150 -20.20 21.49 -10.37
N GLY A 151 -20.15 21.37 -9.05
CA GLY A 151 -21.00 20.45 -8.28
C GLY A 151 -20.51 19.01 -8.26
N ALA A 152 -19.47 18.64 -9.02
CA ALA A 152 -18.85 17.33 -8.88
C ALA A 152 -18.30 17.16 -7.45
N VAL A 153 -18.53 15.98 -6.88
CA VAL A 153 -18.10 15.64 -5.51
C VAL A 153 -16.80 14.86 -5.58
N LEU A 154 -15.76 15.37 -4.93
CA LEU A 154 -14.45 14.74 -4.85
C LEU A 154 -14.15 14.31 -3.42
N GLN A 155 -13.49 13.16 -3.29
CA GLN A 155 -12.97 12.68 -2.02
C GLN A 155 -11.66 13.40 -1.69
N VAL A 156 -11.55 13.90 -0.47
CA VAL A 156 -10.37 14.59 0.04
C VAL A 156 -10.06 14.08 1.45
N PRO A 157 -8.87 14.31 2.00
CA PRO A 157 -8.65 14.16 3.44
C PRO A 157 -9.62 15.07 4.19
N ARG A 158 -10.23 14.59 5.28
CA ARG A 158 -11.18 15.38 6.08
C ARG A 158 -10.63 16.75 6.49
N SER A 159 -9.33 16.83 6.78
CA SER A 159 -8.66 18.09 7.12
C SER A 159 -8.72 19.17 6.03
N LEU A 160 -9.00 18.80 4.78
CA LEU A 160 -9.09 19.71 3.64
C LEU A 160 -10.52 20.17 3.33
N GLU A 161 -11.56 19.61 3.97
CA GLU A 161 -12.94 20.04 3.73
C GLU A 161 -13.12 21.53 4.04
N HIS A 162 -12.49 22.02 5.11
CA HIS A 162 -12.54 23.42 5.50
C HIS A 162 -11.55 24.32 4.74
N ALA A 163 -10.57 23.73 4.05
CA ALA A 163 -9.58 24.46 3.28
C ALA A 163 -10.08 24.85 1.87
N TYR A 164 -11.26 24.36 1.45
CA TYR A 164 -11.85 24.52 0.13
C TYR A 164 -13.07 25.46 0.09
#